data_AF-A0A2E9E6D3-F1
#
_entry.id   AF-A0A2E9E6D3-F1
#
_cell.length_a   1.000
_cell.length_b   1.000
_cell.length_c   1.000
_cell.angle_alpha   90.00
_cell.angle_beta   90.00
_cell.angle_gamma   90.00
#
_symmetry.space_group_name_H-M   'P 1'
#
loop_
_entity.id
_entity.type
_entity.pdbx_description
1 polymer ?
#
loop_
_entity_poly.entity_id
_entity_poly.type
_entity_poly.pdbx_seq_one_letter_code
_entity_poly.pdbx_strand_id
1 'polypeptide(L)'
;MALNTRKKRLKFRCWHRGSREADLLLGTFADRYLENMGSADVIKLENIVNCDDQVIWDWLTGVTEIPKGISRTMIHDLQSIIS
;
A
#
# COMPACT_ATOMS: atom_id res chain seq x y z
N MET A 1 -2.39 13.76 15.60
CA MET A 1 -3.42 13.59 14.55
C MET A 1 -4.20 12.32 14.84
N ALA A 2 -5.53 12.34 14.85
CA ALA A 2 -6.32 11.15 15.16
C ALA A 2 -6.14 10.06 14.07
N LEU A 3 -6.01 8.79 14.48
CA LEU A 3 -5.75 7.65 13.58
C LEU A 3 -6.77 7.59 12.42
N ASN A 4 -8.03 7.88 12.68
CA ASN A 4 -9.08 7.91 11.65
C ASN A 4 -8.83 8.95 10.56
N THR A 5 -8.34 10.14 10.90
CA THR A 5 -8.01 11.17 9.89
C THR A 5 -6.83 10.73 9.04
N ARG A 6 -5.84 10.07 9.64
CA ARG A 6 -4.68 9.51 8.95
C ARG A 6 -5.10 8.42 7.96
N LYS A 7 -5.95 7.48 8.39
CA LYS A 7 -6.56 6.45 7.53
C LYS A 7 -7.32 7.05 6.36
N LYS A 8 -8.17 8.08 6.57
CA LYS A 8 -8.90 8.74 5.48
C LYS A 8 -7.97 9.33 4.42
N ARG A 9 -6.90 10.02 4.84
CA ARG A 9 -5.90 10.58 3.91
C ARG A 9 -5.13 9.48 3.18
N LEU A 10 -4.77 8.40 3.88
CA LEU A 10 -4.09 7.27 3.27
C LEU A 10 -4.97 6.58 2.21
N LYS A 11 -6.24 6.32 2.55
CA LYS A 11 -7.24 5.77 1.62
C LYS A 11 -7.33 6.60 0.35
N PHE A 12 -7.40 7.92 0.49
CA PHE A 12 -7.41 8.83 -0.65
C PHE A 12 -6.17 8.63 -1.53
N ARG A 13 -4.96 8.61 -0.95
CA ARG A 13 -3.73 8.39 -1.71
C ARG A 13 -3.64 7.02 -2.39
N CYS A 14 -4.24 5.98 -1.82
CA CYS A 14 -4.32 4.67 -2.47
C CYS A 14 -5.19 4.66 -3.74
N TRP A 15 -6.16 5.58 -3.84
CA TRP A 15 -7.10 5.72 -4.95
C TRP A 15 -6.78 6.88 -5.91
N HIS A 16 -5.68 7.59 -5.68
CA HIS A 16 -5.26 8.75 -6.49
C HIS A 16 -3.78 8.60 -6.86
N ARG A 17 -3.49 7.58 -7.65
CA ARG A 17 -2.18 7.21 -8.20
C ARG A 17 -2.06 7.67 -9.65
N GLY A 18 -0.89 7.48 -10.24
CA GLY A 18 -0.61 7.86 -11.62
C GLY A 18 -1.18 6.88 -12.65
N SER A 19 -1.50 5.65 -12.22
CA SER A 19 -2.03 4.58 -13.06
C SER A 19 -3.29 3.95 -12.46
N ARG A 20 -4.24 3.58 -13.33
CA ARG A 20 -5.50 2.94 -12.93
C ARG A 20 -5.24 1.56 -12.30
N GLU A 21 -4.22 0.86 -12.76
CA GLU A 21 -3.79 -0.43 -12.23
C GLU A 21 -3.31 -0.30 -10.80
N ALA A 22 -2.48 0.72 -10.49
CA ALA A 22 -2.04 0.98 -9.13
C ALA A 22 -3.18 1.42 -8.21
N ASP A 23 -4.12 2.24 -8.72
CA ASP A 23 -5.33 2.62 -8.00
C ASP A 23 -6.18 1.40 -7.65
N LEU A 24 -6.42 0.50 -8.59
CA LEU A 24 -7.21 -0.69 -8.36
C LEU A 24 -6.54 -1.61 -7.34
N LEU A 25 -5.22 -1.81 -7.44
CA LEU A 25 -4.46 -2.62 -6.49
C LEU A 25 -4.49 -2.04 -5.07
N LEU A 26 -3.96 -0.83 -4.90
CA LEU A 26 -3.78 -0.21 -3.58
C LEU A 26 -5.11 0.24 -2.98
N GLY A 27 -6.03 0.73 -3.83
CA GLY A 27 -7.37 1.12 -3.44
C GLY A 27 -8.19 -0.05 -2.93
N THR A 28 -8.19 -1.18 -3.64
CA THR A 28 -8.88 -2.41 -3.19
C THR A 28 -8.27 -2.94 -1.89
N PHE A 29 -6.93 -2.90 -1.74
CA PHE A 29 -6.27 -3.26 -0.49
C PHE A 29 -6.72 -2.38 0.67
N ALA A 30 -6.72 -1.06 0.45
CA ALA A 30 -7.14 -0.10 1.47
C ALA A 30 -8.60 -0.31 1.87
N ASP A 31 -9.50 -0.54 0.91
CA ASP A 31 -10.91 -0.80 1.20
C ASP A 31 -11.14 -2.04 2.07
N ARG A 32 -10.35 -3.10 1.85
CA ARG A 32 -10.48 -4.36 2.61
C ARG A 32 -9.86 -4.30 4.00
N TYR A 33 -8.69 -3.67 4.13
CA TYR A 33 -7.86 -3.85 5.32
C TYR A 33 -7.65 -2.58 6.15
N LEU A 34 -7.71 -1.38 5.56
CA LEU A 34 -7.27 -0.15 6.23
C LEU A 34 -8.12 0.24 7.45
N GLU A 35 -9.43 -0.04 7.42
CA GLU A 35 -10.31 0.27 8.55
C GLU A 35 -9.90 -0.51 9.81
N ASN A 36 -9.44 -1.75 9.65
CA ASN A 36 -9.04 -2.63 10.74
C ASN A 36 -7.57 -2.49 11.16
N MET A 37 -6.75 -1.75 10.40
CA MET A 37 -5.33 -1.58 10.70
C MET A 37 -5.06 -0.78 11.99
N GLY A 38 -4.08 -1.24 12.78
CA GLY A 38 -3.51 -0.48 13.88
C GLY A 38 -2.60 0.65 13.40
N SER A 39 -2.11 1.48 14.32
CA SER A 39 -1.20 2.59 14.00
C SER A 39 0.10 2.14 13.31
N ALA A 40 0.66 1.00 13.73
CA ALA A 40 1.87 0.43 13.14
C ALA A 40 1.67 -0.01 11.69
N ASP A 41 0.54 -0.65 11.38
CA ASP A 41 0.26 -1.12 10.02
C ASP A 41 -0.09 0.03 9.08
N VAL A 42 -0.75 1.07 9.60
CA VAL A 42 -0.94 2.32 8.85
C VAL A 42 0.41 2.94 8.47
N ILE A 43 1.40 2.95 9.37
CA ILE A 43 2.76 3.45 9.04
C ILE A 43 3.41 2.60 7.94
N LYS A 44 3.31 1.27 8.02
CA LYS A 44 3.85 0.38 6.99
C LYS A 44 3.23 0.64 5.62
N LEU A 45 1.91 0.79 5.56
CA LEU A 45 1.20 1.08 4.31
C LEU A 45 1.56 2.47 3.78
N GLU A 46 1.71 3.48 4.65
CA GLU A 46 2.18 4.79 4.23
C GLU A 46 3.57 4.75 3.59
N ASN A 47 4.50 3.98 4.15
CA ASN A 47 5.84 3.84 3.57
C ASN A 47 5.78 3.25 2.15
N ILE A 48 4.86 2.31 1.89
CA ILE A 48 4.65 1.73 0.56
C ILE A 48 3.99 2.75 -0.37
N VAL A 49 2.91 3.40 0.06
CA VAL A 49 2.15 4.37 -0.75
C VAL A 49 2.98 5.63 -1.08
N ASN A 50 4.00 5.95 -0.30
CA ASN A 50 4.91 7.04 -0.61
C ASN A 50 5.93 6.70 -1.72
N CYS A 51 6.04 5.45 -2.15
CA CYS A 51 6.88 5.03 -3.28
C CYS A 51 6.14 5.22 -4.62
N ASP A 52 6.89 5.29 -5.71
CA ASP A 52 6.34 5.39 -7.07
C ASP A 52 5.68 4.07 -7.50
N ASP A 53 4.68 4.17 -8.38
CA ASP A 53 3.93 2.99 -8.90
C ASP A 53 4.87 1.92 -9.48
N GLN A 54 5.88 2.33 -10.26
CA GLN A 54 6.84 1.41 -10.86
C GLN A 54 7.63 0.63 -9.80
N VAL A 55 8.07 1.31 -8.74
CA VAL A 55 8.83 0.67 -7.65
C VAL A 55 7.98 -0.36 -6.93
N ILE A 56 6.71 -0.03 -6.67
CA ILE A 56 5.76 -0.97 -6.07
C ILE A 56 5.58 -2.19 -6.98
N TRP A 57 5.39 -1.98 -8.29
CA TRP A 57 5.28 -3.07 -9.27
C TRP A 57 6.52 -3.96 -9.36
N ASP A 58 7.71 -3.38 -9.30
CA ASP A 58 8.96 -4.13 -9.33
C ASP A 58 9.08 -5.06 -8.10
N TRP A 59 8.59 -4.63 -6.93
CA TRP A 59 8.53 -5.49 -5.75
C TRP A 59 7.48 -6.60 -5.87
N LEU A 60 6.31 -6.30 -6.43
CA LEU A 60 5.24 -7.28 -6.62
C LEU A 60 5.63 -8.37 -7.65
N THR A 61 6.40 -8.02 -8.66
CA THR A 61 6.87 -8.94 -9.70
C THR A 61 8.20 -9.61 -9.34
N GLY A 62 8.85 -9.20 -8.25
CA GLY A 62 10.13 -9.74 -7.80
C GLY A 62 11.32 -9.27 -8.66
N VAL A 63 11.15 -8.20 -9.43
CA VAL A 63 12.22 -7.59 -10.26
C VAL A 63 13.28 -6.94 -9.38
N THR A 64 12.90 -6.35 -8.25
CA THR A 64 13.84 -5.73 -7.30
C THR A 64 13.65 -6.26 -5.87
N GLU A 65 14.72 -6.18 -5.07
CA GLU A 65 14.65 -6.53 -3.66
C GLU A 65 13.89 -5.49 -2.83
N ILE A 66 13.05 -5.96 -1.92
CA ILE A 66 12.31 -5.12 -0.98
C ILE A 66 13.29 -4.59 0.10
N PRO A 67 13.48 -3.26 0.22
CA PRO A 67 14.39 -2.68 1.21
C PRO A 67 13.96 -2.97 2.65
N LYS A 68 14.91 -2.94 3.59
CA LYS A 68 14.66 -3.23 5.02
C LYS A 68 13.58 -2.34 5.67
N GLY A 69 13.36 -1.12 5.16
CA GLY A 69 12.35 -0.19 5.67
C GLY A 69 10.93 -0.44 5.16
N ILE A 70 10.76 -1.37 4.22
CA ILE A 70 9.47 -1.71 3.60
C ILE A 70 9.00 -3.07 4.13
N SER A 71 7.71 -3.14 4.47
CA SER A 71 7.12 -4.35 5.06
C SER A 71 6.95 -5.43 4.00
N ARG A 72 7.87 -6.40 3.97
CA ARG A 72 7.80 -7.55 3.04
C ARG A 72 6.48 -8.31 3.13
N THR A 73 5.95 -8.51 4.34
CA THR A 73 4.65 -9.18 4.52
C THR A 73 3.51 -8.42 3.84
N MET A 74 3.54 -7.08 3.88
CA MET A 74 2.49 -6.26 3.27
C MET A 74 2.60 -6.20 1.76
N ILE A 75 3.82 -6.30 1.20
CA ILE A 75 4.00 -6.51 -0.23
C ILE A 75 3.41 -7.86 -0.65
N HIS A 76 3.60 -8.93 0.13
CA HIS A 76 2.98 -10.22 -0.15
C HIS A 76 1.44 -10.17 -0.06
N ASP A 77 0.88 -9.45 0.94
CA ASP A 77 -0.56 -9.25 1.05
C ASP A 77 -1.13 -8.45 -0.14
N LEU A 78 -0.34 -7.54 -0.74
CA LEU A 78 -0.69 -6.85 -1.97
C LEU A 78 -0.63 -7.78 -3.19
N GLN A 79 0.38 -8.66 -3.27
CA GLN A 79 0.48 -9.67 -4.34
C GLN A 79 -0.73 -10.60 -4.36
N SER A 80 -1.33 -10.91 -3.21
CA SER A 80 -2.52 -11.77 -3.13
C SER A 80 -3.81 -11.11 -3.65
N ILE A 81 -3.78 -9.81 -4.03
CA ILE A 81 -4.93 -9.15 -4.67
C ILE A 81 -4.94 -9.40 -6.18
N ILE A 82 -3.77 -9.61 -6.78
CA ILE A 82 -3.60 -9.78 -8.23
C ILE A 82 -3.41 -11.24 -8.65
N SER A 83 -3.26 -12.15 -7.67
CA SER A 83 -3.21 -13.61 -7.87
C SER A 83 -4.58 -14.22 -7.62
#